data_AF-A0A956U4P4-F1
#
_entry.id   AF-A0A956U4P4-F1
#
_cell.length_a   1.000
_cell.length_b   1.000
_cell.length_c   1.000
_cell.angle_alpha   90.00
_cell.angle_beta   90.00
_cell.angle_gamma   90.00
#
_symmetry.space_group_name_H-M   'P 1'
#
loop_
_entity.id
_entity.type
_entity.pdbx_description
1 polymer ?
#
loop_
_entity_poly.entity_id
_entity_poly.type
_entity_poly.pdbx_seq_one_letter_code
_entity_poly.pdbx_strand_id
1 'polypeptide(L)' 'MKEKNLIRSKRCSMDYTIPQLSVRTGIPAFILQSIEKGVREPSLEELHSISTVLNIDPMSLVDTILSAREDQLNEERKG' A
#
# COMPACT_ATOMS: atom_id res chain seq x y z
N MET A 1 -4.70 0.54 16.83
CA MET A 1 -3.48 -0.09 16.26
C MET A 1 -3.52 0.25 14.77
N LYS A 2 -2.62 1.11 14.26
CA LYS A 2 -2.67 1.55 12.85
C LYS A 2 -2.61 0.31 11.96
N GLU A 3 -3.61 0.17 11.11
CA GLU A 3 -3.80 -0.93 10.17
C GLU A 3 -2.47 -1.34 9.53
N LYS A 4 -2.18 -2.64 9.54
CA LYS A 4 -0.90 -3.18 9.13
C LYS A 4 -0.81 -3.15 7.61
N ASN A 5 -0.46 -1.99 7.05
CA ASN A 5 -0.31 -1.81 5.61
C ASN A 5 0.72 -2.81 5.05
N LEU A 6 0.26 -3.68 4.14
CA LEU A 6 1.07 -4.77 3.55
C LEU A 6 2.27 -4.22 2.78
N ILE A 7 2.08 -3.14 2.01
CA ILE A 7 3.13 -2.47 1.24
C ILE A 7 4.23 -1.97 2.17
N ARG A 8 3.85 -1.26 3.24
CA ARG A 8 4.78 -0.78 4.26
C ARG A 8 5.55 -1.92 4.92
N SER A 9 4.84 -2.98 5.31
CA SER A 9 5.43 -4.13 5.99
C SER A 9 6.47 -4.83 5.10
N LYS A 10 6.13 -5.06 3.83
CA LYS A 10 7.04 -5.69 2.87
C LYS A 10 8.22 -4.79 2.54
N ARG A 11 7.99 -3.49 2.33
CA ARG A 11 9.06 -2.50 2.11
C ARG A 11 10.06 -2.50 3.25
N CYS A 12 9.59 -2.45 4.51
CA CYS A 12 10.48 -2.51 5.67
C CYS A 12 11.21 -3.85 5.79
N SER A 13 10.57 -4.98 5.43
CA SER A 13 11.24 -6.30 5.44
C SER A 13 12.36 -6.44 4.41
N MET A 14 12.38 -5.56 3.39
CA MET A 14 13.41 -5.48 2.36
C MET A 14 14.42 -4.33 2.62
N ASP A 15 14.37 -3.72 3.81
CA ASP A 15 15.20 -2.57 4.20
C ASP A 15 15.13 -1.37 3.24
N TYR A 16 14.00 -1.22 2.54
CA TYR A 16 13.78 -0.08 1.67
C TYR A 16 13.22 1.11 2.45
N THR A 17 13.85 2.26 2.30
CA THR A 17 13.26 3.56 2.65
C THR A 17 12.23 3.98 1.59
N ILE A 18 11.34 4.93 1.92
CA ILE A 18 10.39 5.50 0.95
C ILE A 18 11.11 6.08 -0.29
N PRO A 19 12.20 6.87 -0.16
CA PRO A 19 12.94 7.36 -1.33
C PRO A 19 13.52 6.23 -2.18
N GLN A 20 14.05 5.16 -1.57
CA GLN A 20 14.57 4.02 -2.32
C GLN A 20 13.47 3.27 -3.05
N LEU A 21 12.30 3.08 -2.43
CA LEU A 21 11.15 2.48 -3.11
C LEU A 21 10.70 3.37 -4.29
N SER A 22 10.67 4.70 -4.08
CA SER A 22 10.31 5.68 -5.11
C SER A 22 11.18 5.57 -6.35
N VAL A 23 12.51 5.48 -6.17
CA VAL A 23 13.45 5.31 -7.29
C VAL A 23 13.22 3.98 -8.02
N ARG A 24 12.91 2.90 -7.30
CA ARG A 24 12.72 1.57 -7.89
C ARG A 24 11.40 1.41 -8.64
N THR A 25 10.33 2.02 -8.14
CA THR A 25 9.00 1.91 -8.76
C THR A 25 8.73 2.99 -9.79
N GLY A 26 9.52 4.07 -9.79
CA GLY A 26 9.23 5.29 -10.57
C GLY A 26 8.08 6.13 -9.98
N ILE A 27 7.52 5.73 -8.84
CA ILE A 27 6.38 6.41 -8.21
C ILE A 27 6.92 7.48 -7.26
N PRO A 28 6.44 8.74 -7.32
CA PRO A 28 6.83 9.78 -6.39
C PRO A 28 6.66 9.39 -4.91
N ALA A 29 7.66 9.74 -4.08
CA ALA A 29 7.69 9.42 -2.66
C ALA A 29 6.44 9.90 -1.87
N PHE A 30 5.85 11.03 -2.25
CA PHE A 30 4.64 11.53 -1.60
C PHE A 30 3.42 10.64 -1.90
N ILE A 31 3.33 10.07 -3.10
CA ILE A 31 2.28 9.14 -3.49
C ILE A 31 2.43 7.83 -2.70
N LEU A 32 3.64 7.29 -2.62
CA LEU A 32 3.92 6.08 -1.83
C LEU A 32 3.58 6.27 -0.34
N GLN A 33 3.86 7.45 0.23
CA GLN A 33 3.43 7.77 1.59
C GLN A 33 1.92 7.82 1.75
N SER A 34 1.19 8.41 0.80
CA SER A 34 -0.27 8.46 0.84
C SER A 34 -0.88 7.07 0.73
N ILE A 35 -0.32 6.20 -0.12
CA ILE A 35 -0.71 4.80 -0.25
C ILE A 35 -0.44 4.03 1.05
N GLU A 36 0.74 4.17 1.65
CA GLU A 36 1.06 3.49 2.93
C GLU A 36 0.17 3.94 4.10
N LYS A 37 -0.34 5.17 4.04
CA LYS A 37 -1.24 5.73 5.06
C LYS A 37 -2.72 5.41 4.79
N GLY A 38 -3.04 4.76 3.67
CA GLY A 38 -4.44 4.51 3.27
C GLY A 38 -5.21 5.77 2.86
N VAL A 39 -4.52 6.89 2.64
CA VAL A 39 -5.13 8.18 2.22
C VAL A 39 -5.55 8.12 0.74
N ARG A 40 -4.86 7.28 -0.04
CA ARG A 40 -5.10 7.10 -1.47
C ARG A 40 -4.90 5.64 -1.83
N GLU A 41 -5.78 5.13 -2.67
CA GLU A 41 -5.59 3.84 -3.32
C GLU A 41 -4.62 3.96 -4.51
N PRO A 42 -3.75 2.95 -4.73
CA PRO A 42 -2.92 2.90 -5.92
C PRO A 42 -3.77 2.67 -7.17
N SER A 43 -3.36 3.26 -8.29
CA SER A 43 -3.84 2.85 -9.62
C SER A 43 -3.33 1.45 -9.97
N LEU A 44 -3.88 0.85 -11.03
CA LEU A 44 -3.46 -0.47 -11.50
C LEU A 44 -1.95 -0.52 -11.85
N GLU A 45 -1.46 0.53 -12.51
CA GLU A 45 -0.03 0.65 -12.88
C GLU A 45 0.86 0.77 -11.63
N GLU A 46 0.45 1.60 -10.67
CA GLU A 46 1.18 1.75 -9.40
C GLU A 46 1.19 0.45 -8.60
N LEU A 47 0.04 -0.25 -8.55
CA LEU A 47 -0.09 -1.54 -7.86
C LEU A 47 0.83 -2.59 -8.49
N HIS A 48 0.87 -2.66 -9.83
CA HIS A 48 1.76 -3.56 -10.55
C HIS A 48 3.25 -3.23 -10.34
N SER A 49 3.62 -1.95 -10.35
CA SER A 49 5.00 -1.53 -10.10
C SER A 49 5.44 -1.86 -8.67
N ILE A 50 4.58 -1.57 -7.69
CA ILE A 50 4.83 -1.87 -6.27
C ILE A 50 4.93 -3.38 -6.04
N SER A 51 4.00 -4.17 -6.59
CA SER A 51 3.99 -5.63 -6.44
C SER A 51 5.25 -6.27 -7.02
N THR A 52 5.69 -5.79 -8.18
CA THR A 52 6.91 -6.26 -8.86
C THR A 52 8.15 -5.96 -8.03
N VAL A 53 8.33 -4.71 -7.57
CA VAL A 53 9.52 -4.31 -6.80
C VAL A 53 9.58 -4.97 -5.42
N LEU A 54 8.43 -5.15 -4.78
CA LEU A 54 8.33 -5.75 -3.45
C LEU A 54 8.16 -7.28 -3.47
N ASN A 55 8.12 -7.88 -4.66
CA ASN A 55 7.88 -9.31 -4.86
C ASN A 55 6.66 -9.79 -4.05
N ILE A 56 5.54 -9.11 -4.23
CA ILE A 56 4.24 -9.42 -3.63
C ILE A 56 3.34 -9.89 -4.76
N ASP A 57 2.51 -10.89 -4.48
CA ASP A 57 1.43 -11.26 -5.37
C ASP A 57 0.40 -10.10 -5.47
N PRO A 58 0.06 -9.62 -6.69
CA PRO A 58 -0.87 -8.50 -6.86
C PRO A 58 -2.24 -8.72 -6.22
N MET A 59 -2.73 -9.95 -6.19
CA MET A 59 -4.03 -10.27 -5.56
C MET A 59 -3.99 -10.03 -4.05
N SER A 60 -2.88 -10.35 -3.40
CA SER A 60 -2.68 -10.06 -1.98
C SER A 60 -2.75 -8.55 -1.65
N LEU A 61 -2.36 -7.69 -2.59
CA LEU A 61 -2.52 -6.23 -2.43
C LEU A 61 -3.98 -5.80 -2.59
N VAL A 62 -4.71 -6.40 -3.53
CA VAL A 62 -6.14 -6.11 -3.74
C VAL A 62 -6.96 -6.52 -2.52
N ASP A 63 -6.73 -7.71 -1.96
CA ASP A 63 -7.43 -8.17 -0.76
C ASP A 63 -7.21 -7.21 0.41
N THR A 64 -5.96 -6.74 0.58
CA THR A 64 -5.63 -5.75 1.62
C THR A 64 -6.41 -4.45 1.44
N ILE A 65 -6.58 -3.98 0.20
CA ILE A 65 -7.33 -2.74 -0.09
C ILE A 65 -8.82 -2.94 0.17
N LEU A 66 -9.39 -4.08 -0.24
CA LEU A 66 -10.82 -4.37 -0.07
C LEU A 66 -11.19 -4.52 1.42
N SER A 67 -10.39 -5.24 2.20
CA SER A 67 -10.60 -5.36 3.64
C SER A 67 -10.54 -4.02 4.35
N ALA A 68 -9.60 -3.13 3.96
CA ALA A 68 -9.49 -1.80 4.54
C ALA A 68 -10.72 -0.92 4.25
N ARG A 69 -11.32 -1.03 3.05
CA ARG A 69 -12.56 -0.32 2.71
C ARG A 69 -13.75 -0.85 3.51
N GLU A 70 -13.86 -2.16 3.67
CA GLU A 70 -14.93 -2.80 4.46
C GLU A 70 -14.87 -2.35 5.92
N ASP A 71 -13.68 -2.29 6.52
CA ASP A 71 -13.48 -1.82 7.89
C ASP A 71 -13.90 -0.35 8.05
N GLN A 72 -13.52 0.52 7.11
CA GLN A 72 -13.95 1.92 7.12
C GLN A 72 -15.47 2.07 7.07
N LEU A 73 -16.13 1.35 6.16
CA LEU A 73 -17.60 1.37 6.03
C LEU A 73 -18.29 0.82 7.30
N ASN A 74 -17.70 -0.19 7.94
CA ASN A 74 -18.27 -0.76 9.17
C ASN A 74 -18.13 0.17 10.38
N GLU A 75 -17.06 0.96 10.47
CA GLU A 75 -16.90 1.95 11.53
C GLU A 75 -17.84 3.15 11.34
N GLU A 76 -18.04 3.62 10.11
CA GLU A 76 -19.03 4.69 9.79
C GLU A 76 -20.47 4.28 10.14
N ARG A 77 -20.81 2.99 10.02
CA ARG A 77 -22.14 2.47 10.36
C ARG A 77 -22.38 2.29 11.87
N LYS A 78 -21.32 2.33 12.68
CA LYS A 78 -21.39 2.21 14.15
C LYS A 78 -21.46 3.57 14.86
N GLY A 79 -21.11 4.66 14.17
CA GLY A 79 -21.21 6.04 14.66
C GLY A 79 -22.58 6.64 14.41
#